data_AF-A0A3D2SFE3-F1
#
_entry.id   AF-A0A3D2SFE3-F1
#
_cell.length_a   1.000
_cell.length_b   1.000
_cell.length_c   1.000
_cell.angle_alpha   90.00
_cell.angle_beta   90.00
_cell.angle_gamma   90.00
#
_symmetry.space_group_name_H-M   'P 1'
#
loop_
_entity.id
_entity.type
_entity.pdbx_description
1 polymer ?
#
loop_
_entity_poly.entity_id
_entity_poly.type
_entity_poly.pdbx_seq_one_letter_code
_entity_poly.pdbx_strand_id
1 'polypeptide(L)'
;MKINILVCDWFEDILPPFLPTFPTLIYNLFNQADATIEYELFDVQKGNFPQLNGNEIILIAGSRAGAYENLPWITNLLDFIRSAHQAKAKLVGFCFGHQAIAQALGGEVAPSGKGWGTGIRSSQVIHPEALKYFPDGKMYLNYNHNDQVMQLPPEAELLATSDFCPNEAFMVGNHILC
;
A
#
# COMPACT_ATOMS: atom_id res chain seq x y z
N MET A 1 3.90 -18.04 8.54
CA MET A 1 4.42 -16.86 7.79
C MET A 1 4.30 -15.64 8.69
N LYS A 2 5.16 -14.63 8.57
CA LYS A 2 5.06 -13.41 9.39
C LYS A 2 4.83 -12.16 8.53
N ILE A 3 3.87 -11.33 8.93
CA ILE A 3 3.58 -10.04 8.30
C ILE A 3 3.81 -8.92 9.33
N ASN A 4 4.80 -8.07 9.05
CA ASN A 4 5.06 -6.84 9.79
C ASN A 4 4.19 -5.73 9.20
N ILE A 5 3.23 -5.22 9.96
CA ILE A 5 2.33 -4.16 9.51
C ILE A 5 2.85 -2.82 10.02
N LEU A 6 3.20 -1.94 9.09
CA LEU A 6 3.49 -0.54 9.38
C LEU A 6 2.17 0.22 9.49
N VAL A 7 1.80 0.59 10.72
CA VAL A 7 0.59 1.36 11.01
C VAL A 7 0.88 2.84 10.78
N CYS A 8 0.38 3.38 9.67
CA CYS A 8 0.58 4.78 9.27
C CYS A 8 -0.52 5.71 9.79
N ASP A 9 -1.64 5.16 10.27
CA ASP A 9 -2.70 5.86 10.98
C ASP A 9 -3.54 4.82 11.74
N TRP A 10 -3.96 5.18 12.95
CA TRP A 10 -4.85 4.34 13.77
C TRP A 10 -6.32 4.55 13.42
N PHE A 11 -6.63 5.63 12.69
CA PHE A 11 -7.98 6.05 12.34
C PHE A 11 -8.89 6.18 13.57
N GLU A 12 -8.32 6.68 14.67
CA GLU A 12 -9.05 6.92 15.91
C GLU A 12 -10.31 7.76 15.65
N ASP A 13 -11.38 7.42 16.38
CA ASP A 13 -12.70 8.07 16.37
C ASP A 13 -13.52 7.96 15.08
N ILE A 14 -13.03 7.33 14.02
CA ILE A 14 -13.78 7.19 12.76
C ILE A 14 -14.10 5.74 12.38
N LEU A 15 -13.53 4.77 13.09
CA LEU A 15 -13.80 3.36 12.81
C LEU A 15 -15.20 2.96 13.32
N PRO A 16 -15.93 2.12 12.58
CA PRO A 16 -17.21 1.62 13.03
C PRO A 16 -17.05 0.70 14.24
N PRO A 17 -18.08 0.53 15.10
CA PRO A 17 -17.97 -0.23 16.35
C PRO A 17 -17.54 -1.69 16.20
N PHE A 18 -17.78 -2.30 15.03
CA PHE A 18 -17.38 -3.68 14.75
C PHE A 18 -15.90 -3.83 14.35
N LEU A 19 -15.19 -2.72 14.14
CA LEU A 19 -13.78 -2.71 13.75
C LEU A 19 -12.95 -2.03 14.87
N PRO A 20 -12.39 -2.80 15.80
CA PRO A 20 -11.71 -2.24 16.97
C PRO A 20 -10.44 -1.45 16.60
N THR A 21 -9.73 -1.88 15.55
CA THR A 21 -8.54 -1.19 15.03
C THR A 21 -8.45 -1.37 13.52
N PHE A 22 -7.81 -0.44 12.81
CA PHE A 22 -7.62 -0.53 11.37
C PHE A 22 -6.89 -1.82 10.93
N PRO A 23 -5.82 -2.30 11.62
CA PRO A 23 -5.19 -3.59 11.31
C PRO A 23 -6.12 -4.81 11.32
N THR A 24 -7.27 -4.73 11.99
CA THR A 24 -8.27 -5.81 11.97
C THR A 24 -8.76 -6.13 10.56
N LEU A 25 -8.85 -5.15 9.66
CA LEU A 25 -9.22 -5.37 8.25
C LEU A 25 -8.18 -6.26 7.55
N ILE A 26 -6.91 -6.03 7.84
CA ILE A 26 -5.79 -6.78 7.27
C ILE A 26 -5.83 -8.22 7.80
N TYR A 27 -5.99 -8.40 9.12
CA TYR A 27 -6.09 -9.74 9.71
C TYR A 27 -7.24 -10.54 9.09
N ASN A 28 -8.42 -9.92 8.97
CA ASN A 28 -9.59 -10.57 8.40
C ASN A 28 -9.38 -11.00 6.94
N LEU A 29 -8.65 -10.21 6.15
CA LEU A 29 -8.32 -10.56 4.77
C LEU A 29 -7.32 -11.72 4.71
N PHE A 30 -6.18 -11.58 5.39
CA PHE A 30 -5.08 -12.54 5.27
C PHE A 30 -5.38 -13.88 5.97
N ASN A 31 -6.14 -13.88 7.07
CA ASN A 31 -6.54 -15.12 7.75
C ASN A 31 -7.53 -15.97 6.93
N GLN A 32 -8.21 -15.40 5.93
CA GLN A 32 -9.01 -16.20 4.98
C GLN A 32 -8.13 -17.04 4.07
N ALA A 33 -6.91 -16.60 3.78
CA ALA A 33 -5.94 -17.32 2.97
C ALA A 33 -5.11 -18.29 3.83
N ASP A 34 -4.63 -17.83 4.98
CA ASP A 34 -3.83 -18.62 5.92
C ASP A 34 -4.02 -18.13 7.35
N ALA A 35 -4.71 -18.93 8.17
CA ALA A 35 -4.98 -18.61 9.56
C ALA A 35 -3.75 -18.78 10.49
N THR A 36 -2.62 -19.26 9.97
CA THR A 36 -1.36 -19.44 10.72
C THR A 36 -0.41 -18.25 10.57
N ILE A 37 -0.83 -17.17 9.90
CA ILE A 37 -0.04 -15.95 9.77
C ILE A 37 0.13 -15.29 11.14
N GLU A 38 1.38 -14.98 11.48
CA GLU A 38 1.75 -14.16 12.62
C GLU A 38 1.86 -12.70 12.19
N TYR A 39 1.36 -11.79 13.04
CA TYR A 39 1.38 -10.36 12.76
C TYR A 39 2.15 -9.60 13.84
N GLU A 40 2.93 -8.61 13.43
CA GLU A 40 3.57 -7.66 14.33
C GLU A 40 3.30 -6.23 13.85
N LEU A 41 2.93 -5.35 14.79
CA LEU A 41 2.54 -3.98 14.48
C LEU A 41 3.68 -3.00 14.78
N PHE A 42 3.92 -2.08 13.85
CA PHE A 42 4.92 -1.03 13.98
C PHE A 42 4.27 0.34 13.74
N ASP A 43 4.16 1.13 14.80
CA ASP A 43 3.64 2.51 14.72
C ASP A 43 4.71 3.44 14.15
N VAL A 44 4.61 3.74 12.85
CA VAL A 44 5.63 4.53 12.15
C VAL A 44 5.56 6.01 12.51
N GLN A 45 4.40 6.50 12.97
CA GLN A 45 4.29 7.87 13.47
C GLN A 45 5.13 8.08 14.74
N LYS A 46 5.35 7.00 15.51
CA LYS A 46 6.25 6.96 16.67
C LYS A 46 7.70 6.57 16.31
N GLY A 47 8.01 6.42 15.04
CA GLY A 47 9.34 6.02 14.57
C GLY A 47 9.68 4.55 14.81
N ASN A 48 8.68 3.69 15.03
CA ASN A 48 8.89 2.26 15.19
C ASN A 48 8.87 1.57 13.83
N PHE A 49 9.92 0.81 13.52
CA PHE A 49 10.07 0.06 12.28
C PHE A 49 10.62 -1.35 12.57
N PRO A 50 10.24 -2.36 11.77
CA PRO A 50 10.83 -3.69 11.87
C PRO A 50 12.28 -3.66 11.43
N GLN A 51 13.05 -4.63 11.94
CA GLN A 51 14.35 -4.94 11.35
C GLN A 51 14.18 -5.67 10.02
N LEU A 52 15.09 -5.43 9.08
CA LEU A 52 15.11 -6.08 7.77
C LEU A 52 15.90 -7.40 7.84
N ASN A 53 15.33 -8.40 8.52
CA ASN A 53 16.01 -9.68 8.80
C ASN A 53 15.80 -10.75 7.72
N GLY A 54 14.85 -10.53 6.81
CA GLY A 54 14.58 -11.37 5.65
C GLY A 54 13.58 -12.50 5.95
N ASN A 55 12.78 -12.83 4.93
CA ASN A 55 11.65 -13.79 4.95
C ASN A 55 10.31 -13.29 5.50
N GLU A 56 10.24 -12.09 6.07
CA GLU A 56 8.95 -11.46 6.42
C GLU A 56 8.39 -10.61 5.27
N ILE A 57 7.06 -10.46 5.27
CA ILE A 57 6.36 -9.46 4.47
C ILE A 57 6.21 -8.20 5.31
N ILE A 58 6.48 -7.04 4.73
CA ILE A 58 6.23 -5.74 5.34
C ILE A 58 5.07 -5.09 4.60
N LEU A 59 3.95 -4.92 5.29
CA LEU A 59 2.74 -4.31 4.76
C LEU A 59 2.65 -2.86 5.25
N ILE A 60 2.56 -1.91 4.32
CA ILE A 60 2.45 -0.49 4.60
C ILE A 60 0.99 -0.06 4.46
N ALA A 61 0.38 0.32 5.59
CA ALA A 61 -1.05 0.60 5.69
C ALA A 61 -1.46 1.96 5.09
N GLY A 62 -2.77 2.20 5.07
CA GLY A 62 -3.35 3.50 4.74
C GLY A 62 -3.05 4.57 5.79
N SER A 63 -3.21 5.84 5.41
CA SER A 63 -3.14 7.01 6.29
C SER A 63 -4.07 8.10 5.80
N ARG A 64 -4.47 9.03 6.69
CA ARG A 64 -5.15 10.28 6.30
C ARG A 64 -4.19 11.34 5.75
N ALA A 65 -2.89 11.23 6.02
CA ALA A 65 -1.89 12.15 5.50
C ALA A 65 -1.60 11.86 4.01
N GLY A 66 -1.20 12.89 3.26
CA GLY A 66 -0.64 12.71 1.92
C GLY A 66 0.82 12.24 1.97
N ALA A 67 1.22 11.33 1.09
CA ALA A 67 2.59 10.78 1.05
C ALA A 67 3.69 11.81 0.72
N TYR A 68 3.28 12.98 0.21
CA TYR A 68 4.16 14.11 -0.11
C TYR A 68 4.20 15.16 1.01
N GLU A 69 3.46 14.99 2.10
CA GLU A 69 3.46 15.95 3.21
C GLU A 69 4.81 15.95 3.95
N ASN A 70 5.24 17.14 4.37
CA ASN A 70 6.50 17.33 5.09
C ASN A 70 6.36 17.03 6.59
N LEU A 71 6.00 15.78 6.93
CA LEU A 71 5.94 15.30 8.30
C LEU A 71 7.16 14.42 8.61
N PRO A 72 7.82 14.56 9.78
CA PRO A 72 9.03 13.81 10.09
C PRO A 72 8.88 12.28 9.96
N TRP A 73 7.72 11.74 10.35
CA TRP A 73 7.47 10.30 10.25
C TRP A 73 7.31 9.82 8.80
N ILE A 74 6.81 10.68 7.90
CA ILE A 74 6.72 10.37 6.46
C ILE A 74 8.13 10.30 5.89
N THR A 75 8.98 11.29 6.17
CA THR A 75 10.39 11.26 5.76
C THR A 75 11.08 9.98 6.22
N ASN A 76 10.92 9.61 7.49
CA ASN A 76 11.48 8.37 8.04
C ASN A 76 10.92 7.11 7.36
N LEU A 77 9.62 7.10 7.04
CA LEU A 77 9.00 6.00 6.30
C LEU A 77 9.56 5.88 4.88
N LEU A 78 9.74 6.99 4.16
CA LEU A 78 10.32 6.97 2.82
C LEU A 78 11.77 6.45 2.84
N ASP A 79 12.57 6.84 3.85
CA ASP A 79 13.93 6.33 4.04
C ASP A 79 13.96 4.84 4.39
N PHE A 80 13.03 4.39 5.23
CA PHE A 80 12.83 2.98 5.52
C PHE A 80 12.48 2.19 4.24
N ILE A 81 11.55 2.68 3.41
CA ILE A 81 11.16 2.04 2.15
C ILE A 81 12.35 1.92 1.20
N ARG A 82 13.17 2.97 1.06
CA ARG A 82 14.38 2.93 0.24
C ARG A 82 15.34 1.85 0.73
N SER A 83 15.56 1.77 2.05
CA SER A 83 16.41 0.76 2.67
C SER A 83 15.88 -0.66 2.46
N ALA A 84 14.56 -0.85 2.62
CA ALA A 84 13.90 -2.12 2.39
C ALA A 84 13.95 -2.57 0.92
N HIS A 85 13.78 -1.62 -0.01
CA HIS A 85 13.93 -1.89 -1.44
C HIS A 85 15.36 -2.31 -1.79
N GLN A 86 16.38 -1.62 -1.25
CA GLN A 86 17.79 -1.99 -1.44
C GLN A 86 18.10 -3.40 -0.90
N ALA A 87 17.52 -3.76 0.25
CA ALA A 87 17.63 -5.08 0.84
C ALA A 87 16.77 -6.16 0.13
N LYS A 88 16.00 -5.80 -0.91
CA LYS A 88 15.03 -6.67 -1.59
C LYS A 88 14.02 -7.33 -0.63
N ALA A 89 13.67 -6.63 0.46
CA ALA A 89 12.64 -7.07 1.39
C ALA A 89 11.26 -7.09 0.70
N LYS A 90 10.37 -7.99 1.14
CA LYS A 90 9.04 -8.11 0.55
C LYS A 90 8.14 -7.00 1.08
N LEU A 91 7.81 -6.03 0.23
CA LEU A 91 6.91 -4.91 0.56
C LEU A 91 5.55 -5.08 -0.12
N VAL A 92 4.50 -4.74 0.62
CA VAL A 92 3.15 -4.57 0.06
C VAL A 92 2.60 -3.21 0.50
N GLY A 93 2.20 -2.36 -0.44
CA GLY A 93 1.62 -1.05 -0.13
C GLY A 93 0.13 -0.99 -0.45
N PHE A 94 -0.67 -0.42 0.44
CA PHE A 94 -2.10 -0.19 0.21
C PHE A 94 -2.48 1.27 0.44
N CYS A 95 -3.24 1.87 -0.48
CA CYS A 95 -3.67 3.27 -0.40
C CYS A 95 -2.44 4.18 -0.16
N PHE A 96 -2.38 4.93 0.94
CA PHE A 96 -1.19 5.69 1.32
C PHE A 96 0.12 4.89 1.23
N GLY A 97 0.14 3.61 1.62
CA GLY A 97 1.34 2.79 1.52
C GLY A 97 1.83 2.59 0.07
N HIS A 98 0.89 2.43 -0.87
CA HIS A 98 1.18 2.35 -2.31
C HIS A 98 1.79 3.68 -2.81
N GLN A 99 1.23 4.80 -2.36
CA GLN A 99 1.70 6.15 -2.67
C GLN A 99 3.08 6.42 -2.06
N ALA A 100 3.29 6.06 -0.79
CA ALA A 100 4.56 6.23 -0.10
C ALA A 100 5.67 5.41 -0.77
N ILE A 101 5.36 4.19 -1.22
CA ILE A 101 6.32 3.39 -2.00
C ILE A 101 6.66 4.08 -3.32
N ALA A 102 5.65 4.57 -4.06
CA ALA A 102 5.92 5.30 -5.29
C ALA A 102 6.81 6.52 -5.05
N GLN A 103 6.44 7.35 -4.06
CA GLN A 103 7.18 8.56 -3.68
C GLN A 103 8.62 8.25 -3.25
N ALA A 104 8.84 7.19 -2.48
CA ALA A 104 10.15 6.79 -1.99
C ALA A 104 11.10 6.38 -3.13
N LEU A 105 10.55 5.75 -4.17
CA LEU A 105 11.27 5.16 -5.30
C LEU A 105 11.31 6.07 -6.54
N GLY A 106 11.00 7.36 -6.38
CA GLY A 106 11.15 8.36 -7.43
C GLY A 106 9.95 8.53 -8.35
N GLY A 107 8.78 8.01 -7.97
CA GLY A 107 7.50 8.40 -8.55
C GLY A 107 6.98 9.73 -7.99
N GLU A 108 5.84 10.16 -8.51
CA GLU A 108 5.16 11.40 -8.09
C GLU A 108 3.77 11.07 -7.55
N VAL A 109 3.44 11.59 -6.37
CA VAL A 109 2.10 11.52 -5.76
C VAL A 109 1.49 12.91 -5.67
N ALA A 110 0.26 13.05 -6.13
CA ALA A 110 -0.50 14.30 -6.01
C ALA A 110 -2.01 14.03 -6.01
N PRO A 111 -2.84 15.03 -5.63
CA PRO A 111 -4.29 14.99 -5.84
C PRO A 111 -4.67 14.68 -7.30
N SER A 112 -5.68 13.83 -7.53
CA SER A 112 -6.07 13.31 -8.86
C SER A 112 -6.50 14.34 -9.90
N GLY A 113 -6.73 15.59 -9.51
CA GLY A 113 -7.40 16.62 -10.32
C GLY A 113 -8.87 16.33 -10.65
N LYS A 114 -9.35 15.09 -10.46
CA LYS A 114 -10.73 14.62 -10.67
C LYS A 114 -11.55 14.63 -9.37
N GLY A 115 -10.93 15.00 -8.26
CA GLY A 115 -11.53 14.98 -6.93
C GLY A 115 -11.51 13.58 -6.30
N TRP A 116 -12.42 13.39 -5.34
CA TRP A 116 -12.49 12.17 -4.53
C TRP A 116 -13.04 10.97 -5.30
N GLY A 117 -12.29 9.87 -5.23
CA GLY A 117 -12.75 8.54 -5.58
C GLY A 117 -13.42 7.92 -4.37
N THR A 118 -14.72 7.63 -4.47
CA THR A 118 -15.49 6.96 -3.43
C THR A 118 -16.25 5.76 -4.00
N GLY A 119 -16.51 4.77 -3.14
CA GLY A 119 -17.29 3.58 -3.47
C GLY A 119 -16.51 2.51 -4.24
N ILE A 120 -17.23 1.51 -4.74
CA ILE A 120 -16.62 0.43 -5.53
C ILE A 120 -16.39 0.92 -6.95
N ARG A 121 -15.16 0.74 -7.45
CA ARG A 121 -14.81 1.02 -8.85
C ARG A 121 -14.08 -0.16 -9.46
N SER A 122 -14.12 -0.23 -10.79
CA SER A 122 -13.44 -1.26 -11.56
C SER A 122 -12.21 -0.69 -12.26
N SER A 123 -11.11 -1.43 -12.20
CA SER A 123 -9.87 -1.16 -12.93
C SER A 123 -9.56 -2.32 -13.85
N GLN A 124 -8.95 -2.02 -14.99
CA GLN A 124 -8.49 -3.00 -15.96
C GLN A 124 -7.14 -3.55 -15.50
N VAL A 125 -7.04 -4.87 -15.37
CA VAL A 125 -5.77 -5.55 -15.14
C VAL A 125 -5.10 -5.79 -16.48
N ILE A 126 -3.86 -5.33 -16.62
CA ILE A 126 -3.14 -5.32 -17.91
C ILE A 126 -1.89 -6.20 -17.91
N HIS A 127 -1.36 -6.53 -16.72
CA HIS A 127 -0.11 -7.28 -16.63
C HIS A 127 -0.34 -8.81 -16.64
N PRO A 128 0.42 -9.59 -17.43
CA PRO A 128 0.23 -11.04 -17.55
C PRO A 128 0.29 -11.80 -16.23
N GLU A 129 1.18 -11.42 -15.31
CA GLU A 129 1.26 -12.07 -13.99
C GLU A 129 0.02 -11.79 -13.13
N ALA A 130 -0.55 -10.59 -13.21
CA ALA A 130 -1.76 -10.23 -12.47
C ALA A 130 -3.00 -10.90 -13.08
N LEU A 131 -3.06 -11.06 -14.41
CA LEU A 131 -4.16 -11.73 -15.11
C LEU A 131 -4.36 -13.20 -14.68
N LYS A 132 -3.33 -13.86 -14.13
CA LYS A 132 -3.47 -15.20 -13.53
C LYS A 132 -4.44 -15.21 -12.35
N TYR A 133 -4.56 -14.09 -11.64
CA TYR A 133 -5.44 -13.91 -10.48
C TYR A 133 -6.75 -13.18 -10.84
N PHE A 134 -6.78 -12.48 -11.98
CA PHE A 134 -7.94 -11.75 -12.51
C PHE A 134 -8.26 -12.22 -13.94
N PRO A 135 -8.85 -13.42 -14.11
CA PRO A 135 -9.01 -14.04 -15.43
C PRO A 135 -9.97 -13.30 -16.36
N ASP A 136 -10.87 -12.45 -15.83
CA ASP A 136 -11.74 -11.57 -16.61
C ASP A 136 -11.12 -10.20 -16.91
N GLY A 137 -9.88 -9.98 -16.48
CA GLY A 137 -9.13 -8.74 -16.67
C GLY A 137 -9.65 -7.57 -15.84
N LYS A 138 -10.49 -7.81 -14.82
CA LYS A 138 -11.08 -6.75 -14.00
C LYS A 138 -10.72 -6.91 -12.53
N MET A 139 -10.34 -5.81 -11.92
CA MET A 139 -10.14 -5.69 -10.48
C MET A 139 -11.16 -4.70 -9.92
N TYR A 140 -11.84 -5.06 -8.84
CA TYR A 140 -12.79 -4.19 -8.16
C TYR A 140 -12.21 -3.76 -6.81
N LEU A 141 -12.08 -2.45 -6.60
CA LEU A 141 -11.54 -1.89 -5.36
C LEU A 141 -12.54 -0.94 -4.72
N ASN A 142 -12.48 -0.85 -3.39
CA ASN A 142 -13.16 0.20 -2.62
C ASN A 142 -12.27 1.43 -2.59
N TYR A 143 -12.78 2.54 -3.11
CA TYR A 143 -12.07 3.80 -3.14
C TYR A 143 -12.52 4.67 -1.98
N ASN A 144 -11.54 5.30 -1.34
CA ASN A 144 -11.73 6.43 -0.45
C ASN A 144 -10.45 7.28 -0.45
N HIS A 145 -10.11 7.84 -1.61
CA HIS A 145 -8.90 8.63 -1.77
C HIS A 145 -9.09 9.74 -2.80
N ASN A 146 -8.34 10.82 -2.62
CA ASN A 146 -8.20 11.90 -3.60
C ASN A 146 -6.82 11.88 -4.25
N ASP A 147 -5.80 11.47 -3.50
CA ASP A 147 -4.42 11.45 -3.96
C ASP A 147 -4.13 10.18 -4.76
N GLN A 148 -3.27 10.29 -5.75
CA GLN A 148 -2.91 9.23 -6.68
C GLN A 148 -1.42 9.27 -6.97
N VAL A 149 -0.86 8.11 -7.33
CA VAL A 149 0.41 8.06 -8.02
C VAL A 149 0.19 8.62 -9.42
N MET A 150 0.77 9.79 -9.71
CA MET A 150 0.67 10.46 -11.00
C MET A 150 1.75 9.95 -11.96
N GLN A 151 2.94 9.69 -11.42
CA GLN A 151 4.06 9.12 -12.15
C GLN A 151 4.57 7.89 -11.39
N LEU A 152 4.68 6.77 -12.10
CA LEU A 152 5.27 5.55 -11.55
C LEU A 152 6.78 5.71 -11.27
N PRO A 153 7.32 5.00 -10.28
CA PRO A 153 8.76 4.82 -10.15
C PRO A 153 9.39 4.32 -11.46
N PRO A 154 10.63 4.70 -11.80
CA PRO A 154 11.27 4.30 -13.05
C PRO A 154 11.38 2.78 -13.26
N GLU A 155 11.49 2.00 -12.17
CA GLU A 155 11.60 0.53 -12.20
C GLU A 155 10.24 -0.19 -12.04
N ALA A 156 9.13 0.55 -11.99
CA ALA A 156 7.82 -0.03 -11.76
C ALA A 156 7.16 -0.54 -13.04
N GLU A 157 6.46 -1.66 -12.92
CA GLU A 157 5.62 -2.23 -13.96
C GLU A 157 4.15 -2.08 -13.56
N LEU A 158 3.35 -1.47 -14.43
CA LEU A 158 1.94 -1.22 -14.19
C LEU A 158 1.14 -2.53 -14.25
N LEU A 159 0.37 -2.81 -13.20
CA LEU A 159 -0.46 -4.02 -13.09
C LEU A 159 -1.91 -3.77 -13.49
N ALA A 160 -2.47 -2.65 -13.02
CA ALA A 160 -3.86 -2.28 -13.29
C ALA A 160 -4.03 -0.77 -13.46
N THR A 161 -5.05 -0.38 -14.23
CA THR A 161 -5.30 1.02 -14.62
C THR A 161 -6.79 1.30 -14.75
N SER A 162 -7.19 2.56 -14.56
CA SER A 162 -8.54 3.02 -14.82
C SER A 162 -8.57 4.47 -15.31
N ASP A 163 -9.69 4.88 -15.90
CA ASP A 163 -9.93 6.27 -16.27
C ASP A 163 -9.86 7.21 -15.07
N PHE A 164 -10.12 6.75 -13.85
CA PHE A 164 -10.05 7.58 -12.64
C PHE A 164 -8.64 7.61 -12.04
N CYS A 165 -8.01 6.44 -11.87
CA CYS A 165 -6.68 6.26 -11.30
C CYS A 165 -5.80 5.49 -12.31
N PRO A 166 -4.97 6.19 -13.11
CA PRO A 166 -4.17 5.55 -14.16
C PRO A 166 -3.14 4.55 -13.63
N ASN A 167 -2.63 4.77 -12.42
CA ASN A 167 -1.61 3.94 -11.77
C ASN A 167 -2.22 3.20 -10.56
N GLU A 168 -3.21 2.34 -10.83
CA GLU A 168 -4.01 1.68 -9.78
C GLU A 168 -3.21 0.71 -8.93
N ALA A 169 -2.40 -0.11 -9.59
CA ALA A 169 -1.56 -1.12 -8.99
C ALA A 169 -0.29 -1.25 -9.83
N PHE A 170 0.84 -1.48 -9.18
CA PHE A 170 2.14 -1.65 -9.84
C PHE A 170 3.03 -2.58 -9.02
N MET A 171 4.02 -3.17 -9.67
CA MET A 171 5.07 -3.94 -8.99
C MET A 171 6.44 -3.32 -9.25
N VAL A 172 7.39 -3.56 -8.36
CA VAL A 172 8.81 -3.23 -8.58
C VAL A 172 9.64 -4.47 -8.34
N GLY A 173 10.25 -5.00 -9.40
CA GLY A 173 10.92 -6.30 -9.34
C GLY A 173 9.97 -7.40 -8.86
N ASN A 174 10.48 -8.37 -8.09
CA ASN A 174 9.69 -9.47 -7.53
C ASN A 174 9.45 -9.36 -6.01
N HIS A 175 9.72 -8.18 -5.44
CA HIS A 175 9.71 -7.96 -3.99
C HIS A 175 8.79 -6.83 -3.54
N ILE A 176 8.24 -6.02 -4.45
CA ILE A 176 7.29 -4.96 -4.09
C ILE A 176 6.01 -5.12 -4.89
N LEU A 177 4.88 -5.13 -4.20
CA LEU A 177 3.53 -5.09 -4.76
C LEU A 177 2.77 -3.88 -4.23
N CYS A 178 2.22 -3.07 -5.12
CA CYS A 178 1.40 -1.90 -4.84
C CYS A 178 0.10 -1.94 -5.64
#